data_AF-A0A6A3Q8K5-F1
#
_entry.id   AF-A0A6A3Q8K5-F1
#
_cell.length_a   1.000
_cell.length_b   1.000
_cell.length_c   1.000
_cell.angle_alpha   90.00
_cell.angle_beta   90.00
_cell.angle_gamma   90.00
#
_symmetry.space_group_name_H-M   'P 1'
#
loop_
_entity.id
_entity.type
_entity.pdbx_description
1 polymer ?
#
loop_
_entity_poly.entity_id
_entity_poly.type
_entity_poly.pdbx_seq_one_letter_code
_entity_poly.pdbx_strand_id
1 'polypeptide(L)'
;MSTGSPNTGATHVAREDCLHLADPEWEALQRLSTVIGEAAVATMLRTLSPTEQHGVALGFIMKEQRETAARATVLIPSTPRVESLKLRVNSYVGREGEPLLRWLVEVATAITSRRIVEPLSKVAFAMSYLGGRARSWAYGRRLTDPTCFSTYEVFKEELRQAFEPPQNEFRSRAEFLDLQQGKHDVHAYAQRARYLVSNIVTDPIDEVTKVVTFMIDLKDGGVKTYIFREYPSTLASAVTLAMHNCTFI
;
A
#
# COMPACT_ATOMS: atom_id res chain seq x y z
N MET A 1 75.56 -39.35 -30.81
CA MET A 1 75.04 -37.96 -30.83
C MET A 1 73.97 -37.94 -31.91
N SER A 2 72.67 -38.06 -31.60
CA SER A 2 71.76 -36.95 -31.18
C SER A 2 71.90 -35.75 -32.13
N THR A 3 70.90 -35.29 -32.87
CA THR A 3 69.47 -35.06 -32.54
C THR A 3 68.67 -35.05 -33.87
N GLY A 4 67.51 -35.68 -34.02
CA GLY A 4 66.25 -35.27 -33.40
C GLY A 4 65.64 -34.06 -34.13
N SER A 5 65.02 -34.27 -35.29
CA SER A 5 64.25 -33.21 -35.98
C SER A 5 62.94 -32.94 -35.24
N PRO A 6 62.51 -31.66 -35.06
CA PRO A 6 61.35 -31.33 -34.26
C PRO A 6 60.06 -31.64 -35.01
N ASN A 7 59.17 -32.30 -34.28
CA ASN A 7 57.78 -32.53 -34.66
C ASN A 7 57.08 -31.17 -34.82
N THR A 8 56.72 -30.80 -36.04
CA THR A 8 55.85 -29.63 -36.30
C THR A 8 54.46 -29.98 -35.79
N GLY A 9 54.19 -29.66 -34.52
CA GLY A 9 52.91 -29.90 -33.88
C GLY A 9 51.83 -29.12 -34.60
N ALA A 10 50.90 -29.82 -35.24
CA ALA A 10 49.70 -29.23 -35.81
C ALA A 10 48.96 -28.43 -34.72
N THR A 11 48.86 -27.11 -34.88
CA THR A 11 48.25 -26.23 -33.86
C THR A 11 46.73 -26.37 -33.81
N HIS A 12 46.14 -27.07 -34.78
CA HIS A 12 44.69 -27.19 -34.97
C HIS A 12 44.23 -28.63 -34.72
N VAL A 13 43.18 -28.81 -33.91
CA VAL A 13 42.51 -30.10 -33.70
C VAL A 13 41.21 -30.08 -34.50
N ALA A 14 41.05 -31.03 -35.43
CA ALA A 14 39.86 -31.09 -36.26
C ALA A 14 38.71 -31.81 -35.53
N ARG A 15 37.45 -31.48 -35.88
CA ARG A 15 36.26 -32.17 -35.36
C ARG A 15 36.33 -33.68 -35.59
N GLU A 16 36.94 -34.08 -36.70
CA GLU A 16 37.13 -35.45 -37.15
C GLU A 16 37.98 -36.28 -36.16
N ASP A 17 38.88 -35.62 -35.41
CA ASP A 17 39.74 -36.26 -34.41
C ASP A 17 39.05 -36.43 -33.05
N CYS A 18 37.84 -35.89 -32.88
CA CYS A 18 37.12 -35.78 -31.60
C CYS A 18 35.66 -36.26 -31.71
N LEU A 19 35.42 -37.35 -32.45
CA LEU A 19 34.09 -37.94 -32.64
C LEU A 19 33.44 -38.45 -31.34
N HIS A 20 34.22 -38.68 -30.28
CA HIS A 20 33.72 -39.08 -28.96
C HIS A 20 33.05 -37.95 -28.17
N LEU A 21 33.18 -36.69 -28.61
CA LEU A 21 32.54 -35.54 -27.97
C LEU A 21 31.21 -35.22 -28.63
N ALA A 22 30.18 -34.98 -27.82
CA ALA A 22 28.89 -34.49 -28.32
C ALA A 22 29.03 -33.08 -28.91
N ASP A 23 28.14 -32.71 -29.84
CA ASP A 23 28.13 -31.38 -30.45
C ASP A 23 28.19 -30.20 -29.45
N PRO A 24 27.39 -30.17 -28.36
CA PRO A 24 27.47 -29.08 -27.38
C PRO A 24 28.80 -29.02 -26.62
N GLU A 25 29.47 -30.16 -26.44
CA GLU A 25 30.79 -30.23 -25.78
C GLU A 25 31.89 -29.76 -26.71
N TRP A 26 31.81 -30.14 -27.99
CA TRP A 26 32.72 -29.64 -29.01
C TRP A 26 32.60 -28.13 -29.15
N GLU A 27 31.38 -27.60 -29.26
CA GLU A 27 31.15 -26.15 -29.31
C GLU A 27 31.64 -25.44 -28.05
N ALA A 28 31.49 -26.06 -26.87
CA ALA A 28 32.01 -25.51 -25.63
C ALA A 28 33.55 -25.41 -25.63
N LEU A 29 34.24 -26.40 -26.20
CA LEU A 29 35.70 -26.36 -26.35
C LEU A 29 36.15 -25.32 -27.39
N GLN A 30 35.37 -25.12 -28.45
CA GLN A 30 35.59 -24.02 -29.41
C GLN A 30 35.39 -22.66 -28.75
N ARG A 31 34.43 -22.51 -27.83
CA ARG A 31 34.31 -21.29 -27.04
C ARG A 31 35.44 -21.15 -26.01
N LEU A 32 35.86 -22.25 -25.39
CA LEU A 32 36.99 -22.25 -24.46
C LEU A 32 38.30 -21.85 -25.16
N SER A 33 38.51 -22.24 -26.42
CA SER A 33 39.68 -21.84 -27.21
C SER A 33 39.78 -20.33 -27.38
N THR A 34 38.64 -19.61 -27.43
CA THR A 34 38.63 -18.13 -27.44
C THR A 34 39.09 -17.52 -26.12
N VAL A 35 39.02 -18.27 -25.01
CA VAL A 35 39.37 -17.79 -23.66
C VAL A 35 40.82 -18.11 -23.31
N ILE A 36 41.29 -19.33 -23.58
CA ILE A 36 42.62 -19.81 -23.18
C ILE A 36 43.58 -20.06 -24.35
N GLY A 37 43.13 -19.88 -25.58
CA GLY A 37 43.89 -20.09 -26.81
C GLY A 37 43.76 -21.50 -27.39
N GLU A 38 43.74 -21.59 -28.72
CA GLU A 38 43.63 -22.86 -29.46
C GLU A 38 44.77 -23.84 -29.14
N ALA A 39 46.00 -23.36 -29.03
CA ALA A 39 47.15 -24.21 -28.71
C ALA A 39 47.04 -24.87 -27.32
N ALA A 40 46.44 -24.17 -26.34
CA ALA A 40 46.21 -24.71 -25.00
C ALA A 40 45.13 -25.80 -25.03
N VAL A 41 44.02 -25.56 -25.72
CA VAL A 41 42.95 -26.57 -25.91
C VAL A 41 43.47 -27.77 -26.72
N ALA A 42 44.25 -27.55 -27.77
CA ALA A 42 44.86 -28.62 -28.56
C ALA A 42 45.85 -29.47 -27.75
N THR A 43 46.58 -28.87 -26.82
CA THR A 43 47.45 -29.60 -25.90
C THR A 43 46.63 -30.43 -24.92
N MET A 44 45.56 -29.85 -24.35
CA MET A 44 44.64 -30.57 -23.45
C MET A 44 43.98 -31.77 -24.14
N LEU A 45 43.52 -31.63 -25.39
CA LEU A 45 42.91 -32.72 -26.15
C LEU A 45 43.89 -33.84 -26.52
N ARG A 46 45.20 -33.58 -26.51
CA ARG A 46 46.23 -34.60 -26.75
C ARG A 46 46.71 -35.30 -25.49
N THR A 47 46.64 -34.62 -24.34
CA THR A 47 47.15 -35.16 -23.06
C THR A 47 46.07 -35.79 -22.21
N LEU A 48 44.83 -35.32 -22.31
CA LEU A 48 43.71 -35.81 -21.49
C LEU A 48 43.04 -37.02 -22.13
N SER A 49 42.58 -37.94 -21.29
CA SER A 49 41.73 -39.05 -21.70
C SER A 49 40.35 -38.57 -22.17
N PRO A 50 39.60 -39.35 -22.97
CA PRO A 50 38.26 -38.97 -23.44
C PRO A 50 37.30 -38.57 -22.31
N THR A 51 37.40 -39.19 -21.13
CA THR A 51 36.55 -38.87 -19.96
C THR A 51 36.91 -37.53 -19.33
N GLU A 52 38.21 -37.20 -19.27
CA GLU A 52 38.67 -35.92 -18.75
C GLU A 52 38.33 -34.77 -19.70
N GLN A 53 38.37 -35.00 -21.01
CA GLN A 53 37.95 -34.02 -22.02
C GLN A 53 36.46 -33.67 -21.86
N HIS A 54 35.61 -34.67 -21.64
CA HIS A 54 34.20 -34.47 -21.33
C HIS A 54 33.99 -33.66 -20.03
N GLY A 55 34.75 -33.98 -18.98
CA GLY A 55 34.73 -33.23 -17.72
C GLY A 55 35.08 -31.75 -17.89
N VAL A 56 36.08 -31.43 -18.73
CA VAL A 56 36.45 -30.05 -19.06
C VAL A 56 35.35 -29.32 -19.82
N ALA A 57 34.78 -29.96 -20.85
CA ALA A 57 33.70 -29.38 -21.65
C ALA A 57 32.46 -29.08 -20.79
N LEU A 58 32.02 -30.04 -19.97
CA LEU A 58 30.91 -29.85 -19.04
C LEU A 58 31.19 -28.77 -18.00
N GLY A 59 32.40 -28.75 -17.42
CA GLY A 59 32.80 -27.73 -16.45
C GLY A 59 32.73 -26.31 -17.04
N PHE A 60 33.12 -26.16 -18.30
CA PHE A 60 33.02 -24.89 -19.02
C PHE A 60 31.56 -24.49 -19.28
N ILE A 61 30.72 -25.42 -19.77
CA ILE A 61 29.28 -25.18 -19.99
C ILE A 61 28.59 -24.74 -18.69
N MET A 62 28.84 -25.43 -17.57
CA MET A 62 28.25 -25.09 -16.28
C MET A 62 28.70 -23.70 -15.79
N LYS A 63 29.95 -23.32 -16.07
CA LYS A 63 30.47 -21.98 -15.76
C LYS A 63 29.79 -20.91 -16.61
N GLU A 64 29.65 -21.11 -17.92
CA GLU A 64 28.94 -20.18 -18.82
C GLU A 64 27.48 -20.00 -18.40
N GLN A 65 26.79 -21.09 -18.03
CA GLN A 65 25.42 -21.03 -17.52
C GLN A 65 25.32 -20.21 -16.23
N ARG A 66 26.27 -20.39 -15.31
CA ARG A 66 26.33 -19.60 -14.06
C ARG A 66 26.60 -18.13 -14.32
N GLU A 67 27.51 -17.80 -15.24
CA GLU A 67 27.81 -16.41 -15.61
C GLU A 67 26.63 -15.74 -16.33
N THR A 68 25.93 -16.48 -17.18
CA THR A 68 24.71 -16.02 -17.87
C THR A 68 23.58 -15.78 -16.86
N ALA A 69 23.39 -16.69 -15.90
CA ALA A 69 22.41 -16.52 -14.82
C ALA A 69 22.77 -15.32 -13.91
N ALA A 70 24.05 -15.11 -13.60
CA ALA A 70 24.52 -13.96 -12.84
C ALA A 70 24.26 -12.64 -13.59
N ARG A 71 24.54 -12.57 -14.89
CA ARG A 71 24.22 -11.40 -15.73
C ARG A 71 22.72 -11.16 -15.84
N ALA A 72 21.90 -12.22 -15.97
CA ALA A 72 20.44 -12.09 -15.97
C ALA A 72 19.92 -11.52 -14.64
N THR A 73 20.54 -11.87 -13.52
CA THR A 73 20.21 -11.32 -12.19
C THR A 73 20.57 -9.83 -12.07
N VAL A 74 21.67 -9.39 -12.69
CA VAL A 74 22.12 -7.99 -12.71
C VAL A 74 21.28 -7.12 -13.66
N LEU A 75 20.73 -7.70 -14.73
CA LEU A 75 19.87 -7.01 -15.69
C LEU A 75 18.40 -6.92 -15.28
N ILE A 76 17.96 -7.64 -14.24
CA ILE A 76 16.71 -7.29 -13.58
C ILE A 76 16.97 -5.95 -12.90
N PRO A 77 16.35 -4.83 -13.36
CA PRO A 77 16.38 -3.62 -12.60
C PRO A 77 15.71 -4.01 -11.29
N SER A 78 16.49 -4.02 -10.22
CA SER A 78 15.93 -4.02 -8.88
C SER A 78 15.07 -2.78 -8.85
N THR A 79 13.76 -2.94 -9.05
CA THR A 79 12.81 -1.87 -8.80
C THR A 79 13.20 -1.32 -7.42
N PRO A 80 13.36 0.00 -7.27
CA PRO A 80 13.64 0.54 -5.95
C PRO A 80 12.51 0.00 -5.08
N ARG A 81 12.84 -0.88 -4.13
CA ARG A 81 11.90 -1.36 -3.14
C ARG A 81 11.57 -0.14 -2.31
N VAL A 82 10.65 0.68 -2.80
CA VAL A 82 10.16 1.81 -2.03
C VAL A 82 9.49 1.18 -0.83
N GLU A 83 10.12 1.36 0.32
CA GLU A 83 9.68 0.77 1.57
C GLU A 83 8.22 1.15 1.80
N SER A 84 7.37 0.12 1.90
CA SER A 84 5.98 0.28 2.27
C SER A 84 5.90 0.75 3.71
N LEU A 85 5.33 1.93 3.95
CA LEU A 85 5.23 2.47 5.29
C LEU A 85 4.15 1.71 6.09
N LYS A 86 4.54 1.09 7.19
CA LYS A 86 3.63 0.37 8.08
C LYS A 86 2.96 1.36 9.03
N LEU A 87 1.84 1.95 8.60
CA LEU A 87 1.01 2.77 9.49
C LEU A 87 0.30 1.90 10.53
N ARG A 88 0.19 2.42 11.76
CA ARG A 88 -0.65 1.87 12.83
C ARG A 88 -2.10 2.28 12.55
N VAL A 89 -2.99 1.30 12.55
CA VAL A 89 -4.44 1.50 12.44
C VAL A 89 -5.08 0.92 13.69
N ASN A 90 -6.01 1.64 14.31
CA ASN A 90 -6.73 1.14 15.47
C ASN A 90 -7.75 0.09 15.05
N SER A 91 -8.10 -0.82 15.97
CA SER A 91 -9.17 -1.78 15.68
C SER A 91 -10.53 -1.09 15.78
N TYR A 92 -11.40 -1.34 14.81
CA TYR A 92 -12.80 -0.92 14.87
C TYR A 92 -13.67 -2.05 15.43
N VAL A 93 -14.29 -1.80 16.57
CA VAL A 93 -15.05 -2.82 17.30
C VAL A 93 -16.53 -2.85 16.88
N GLY A 94 -17.03 -1.73 16.35
CA GLY A 94 -18.43 -1.55 15.99
C GLY A 94 -19.29 -1.20 17.19
N ARG A 95 -18.80 -0.37 18.12
CA ARG A 95 -19.59 0.16 19.25
C ARG A 95 -20.41 1.37 18.81
N GLU A 96 -21.52 1.62 19.50
CA GLU A 96 -22.30 2.85 19.28
C GLU A 96 -21.44 4.08 19.64
N GLY A 97 -21.44 5.09 18.76
CA GLY A 97 -20.60 6.29 18.91
C GLY A 97 -19.12 6.11 18.55
N GLU A 98 -18.68 4.91 18.16
CA GLU A 98 -17.33 4.71 17.64
C GLU A 98 -17.21 5.35 16.24
N PRO A 99 -16.16 6.16 15.96
CA PRO A 99 -16.11 6.99 14.76
C PRO A 99 -15.72 6.17 13.52
N LEU A 100 -16.69 5.45 12.92
CA LEU A 100 -16.49 4.60 11.74
C LEU A 100 -15.81 5.34 10.59
N LEU A 101 -16.25 6.56 10.28
CA LEU A 101 -15.73 7.33 9.14
C LEU A 101 -14.25 7.69 9.33
N ARG A 102 -13.87 8.09 10.55
CA ARG A 102 -12.47 8.34 10.89
C ARG A 102 -11.62 7.08 10.73
N TRP A 103 -12.13 5.94 11.20
CA TRP A 103 -11.44 4.66 11.05
C TRP A 103 -11.27 4.26 9.57
N LEU A 104 -12.30 4.46 8.74
CA LEU A 104 -12.22 4.21 7.29
C LEU A 104 -11.14 5.05 6.60
N VAL A 105 -10.96 6.30 7.02
CA VAL A 105 -9.85 7.16 6.56
C VAL A 105 -8.50 6.58 6.99
N GLU A 106 -8.34 6.21 8.27
CA GLU A 106 -7.09 5.58 8.77
C GLU A 106 -6.72 4.32 7.98
N VAL A 107 -7.68 3.45 7.69
CA VAL A 107 -7.48 2.24 6.87
C VAL A 107 -7.11 2.59 5.43
N ALA A 108 -7.81 3.55 4.81
CA ALA A 108 -7.53 3.98 3.44
C ALA A 108 -6.11 4.56 3.30
N THR A 109 -5.69 5.38 4.26
CA THR A 109 -4.32 5.90 4.33
C THR A 109 -3.32 4.75 4.46
N ALA A 110 -3.58 3.76 5.32
CA ALA A 110 -2.70 2.61 5.48
C ALA A 110 -2.63 1.72 4.22
N ILE A 111 -3.73 1.53 3.50
CA ILE A 111 -3.75 0.81 2.21
C ILE A 111 -2.85 1.51 1.20
N THR A 112 -2.98 2.84 1.08
CA THR A 112 -2.18 3.67 0.17
C THR A 112 -0.69 3.64 0.53
N SER A 113 -0.36 3.86 1.81
CA SER A 113 1.02 3.84 2.31
C SER A 113 1.69 2.46 2.17
N ARG A 114 0.91 1.38 2.28
CA ARG A 114 1.40 0.01 2.07
C ARG A 114 1.34 -0.45 0.61
N ARG A 115 0.81 0.37 -0.30
CA ARG A 115 0.67 0.09 -1.73
C ARG A 115 -0.07 -1.23 -2.01
N ILE A 116 -1.13 -1.49 -1.25
CA ILE A 116 -1.97 -2.66 -1.48
C ILE A 116 -2.85 -2.38 -2.70
N VAL A 117 -2.57 -3.05 -3.82
CA VAL A 117 -3.27 -2.82 -5.10
C VAL A 117 -4.48 -3.73 -5.26
N GLU A 118 -4.30 -5.02 -5.01
CA GLU A 118 -5.28 -6.06 -5.30
C GLU A 118 -6.59 -5.88 -4.49
N PRO A 119 -7.78 -5.87 -5.13
CA PRO A 119 -9.05 -5.58 -4.46
C PRO A 119 -9.32 -6.45 -3.24
N LEU A 120 -9.13 -7.78 -3.37
CA LEU A 120 -9.35 -8.71 -2.26
C LEU A 120 -8.32 -8.55 -1.15
N SER A 121 -7.09 -8.13 -1.48
CA SER A 121 -6.06 -7.83 -0.49
C SER A 121 -6.41 -6.57 0.32
N LYS A 122 -7.00 -5.55 -0.31
CA LYS A 122 -7.50 -4.36 0.40
C LYS A 122 -8.60 -4.72 1.39
N VAL A 123 -9.54 -5.58 0.98
CA VAL A 123 -10.61 -6.08 1.86
C VAL A 123 -10.05 -6.91 3.01
N ALA A 124 -9.19 -7.89 2.73
CA ALA A 124 -8.58 -8.72 3.77
C ALA A 124 -7.77 -7.88 4.76
N PHE A 125 -7.04 -6.88 4.27
CA PHE A 125 -6.32 -5.93 5.10
C PHE A 125 -7.26 -5.13 6.00
N ALA A 126 -8.33 -4.54 5.46
CA ALA A 126 -9.30 -3.79 6.25
C ALA A 126 -9.99 -4.67 7.31
N MET A 127 -10.41 -5.88 6.93
CA MET A 127 -11.02 -6.86 7.84
C MET A 127 -10.08 -7.28 8.99
N SER A 128 -8.76 -7.27 8.78
CA SER A 128 -7.79 -7.61 9.82
C SER A 128 -7.79 -6.64 11.01
N TYR A 129 -8.29 -5.41 10.82
CA TYR A 129 -8.45 -4.42 11.89
C TYR A 129 -9.86 -4.42 12.51
N LEU A 130 -10.77 -5.29 12.08
CA LEU A 130 -12.06 -5.43 12.73
C LEU A 130 -11.95 -6.23 14.03
N GLY A 131 -12.59 -5.71 15.07
CA GLY A 131 -12.77 -6.35 16.37
C GLY A 131 -14.26 -6.54 16.71
N GLY A 132 -14.53 -7.22 17.83
CA GLY A 132 -15.88 -7.34 18.43
C GLY A 132 -17.03 -7.61 17.46
N ARG A 133 -18.02 -6.71 17.48
CA ARG A 133 -19.26 -6.83 16.68
C ARG A 133 -18.97 -6.69 15.19
N ALA A 134 -18.10 -5.75 14.80
CA ALA A 134 -17.73 -5.53 13.41
C ALA A 134 -17.04 -6.75 12.80
N ARG A 135 -16.14 -7.40 13.56
CA ARG A 135 -15.50 -8.66 13.13
C ARG A 135 -16.52 -9.78 12.93
N SER A 136 -17.37 -9.99 13.93
CA SER A 136 -18.37 -11.06 13.91
C SER A 136 -19.34 -10.90 12.73
N TRP A 137 -19.79 -9.66 12.48
CA TRP A 137 -20.60 -9.32 11.31
C TRP A 137 -19.88 -9.62 9.99
N ALA A 138 -18.66 -9.13 9.80
CA ALA A 138 -17.96 -9.24 8.52
C ALA A 138 -17.64 -10.70 8.16
N TYR A 139 -17.17 -11.49 9.13
CA TYR A 139 -16.92 -12.92 8.90
C TYR A 139 -18.23 -13.73 8.78
N GLY A 140 -19.29 -13.35 9.49
CA GLY A 140 -20.63 -13.93 9.31
C GLY A 140 -21.15 -13.76 7.89
N ARG A 141 -21.01 -12.56 7.30
CA ARG A 141 -21.35 -12.33 5.89
C ARG A 141 -20.54 -13.20 4.93
N ARG A 142 -19.22 -13.29 5.14
CA ARG A 142 -18.33 -14.14 4.31
C ARG A 142 -18.62 -15.63 4.40
N LEU A 143 -19.14 -16.11 5.54
CA LEU A 143 -19.55 -17.51 5.69
C LEU A 143 -20.75 -17.84 4.80
N THR A 144 -21.69 -16.90 4.66
CA THR A 144 -22.88 -17.08 3.80
C THR A 144 -22.56 -16.85 2.32
N ASP A 145 -21.72 -15.84 2.03
CA ASP A 145 -21.30 -15.51 0.67
C ASP A 145 -19.80 -15.15 0.67
N PRO A 146 -18.92 -16.05 0.19
CA PRO A 146 -17.48 -15.79 0.11
C PRO A 146 -17.10 -14.58 -0.75
N THR A 147 -18.00 -14.14 -1.64
CA THR A 147 -17.80 -13.04 -2.60
C THR A 147 -18.46 -11.73 -2.17
N CYS A 148 -19.08 -11.67 -0.98
CA CYS A 148 -19.88 -10.53 -0.52
C CYS A 148 -19.12 -9.19 -0.50
N PHE A 149 -17.79 -9.24 -0.43
CA PHE A 149 -16.90 -8.08 -0.46
C PHE A 149 -15.95 -8.18 -1.64
N SER A 150 -16.46 -7.97 -2.85
CA SER A 150 -15.71 -8.06 -4.10
C SER A 150 -14.64 -6.97 -4.25
N THR A 151 -14.89 -5.79 -3.67
CA THR A 151 -13.96 -4.65 -3.66
C THR A 151 -13.94 -3.94 -2.32
N TYR A 152 -12.92 -3.11 -2.10
CA TYR A 152 -12.84 -2.26 -0.91
C TYR A 152 -13.99 -1.26 -0.82
N GLU A 153 -14.46 -0.72 -1.95
CA GLU A 153 -15.60 0.20 -1.99
C GLU A 153 -16.89 -0.47 -1.53
N VAL A 154 -17.19 -1.67 -2.05
CA VAL A 154 -18.35 -2.47 -1.62
C VAL A 154 -18.27 -2.78 -0.12
N PHE A 155 -17.09 -3.17 0.37
CA PHE A 155 -16.89 -3.41 1.81
C PHE A 155 -17.17 -2.17 2.66
N LYS A 156 -16.71 -0.99 2.23
CA LYS A 156 -16.96 0.27 2.96
C LYS A 156 -18.44 0.56 3.04
N GLU A 157 -19.17 0.50 1.92
CA GLU A 157 -20.60 0.82 1.89
C GLU A 157 -21.42 -0.14 2.75
N GLU A 158 -21.16 -1.45 2.65
CA GLU A 158 -21.81 -2.45 3.49
C GLU A 158 -21.51 -2.24 4.99
N LEU A 159 -20.25 -1.92 5.33
CA LEU A 159 -19.86 -1.65 6.71
C LEU A 159 -20.55 -0.39 7.26
N ARG A 160 -20.70 0.65 6.42
CA ARG A 160 -21.46 1.85 6.76
C ARG A 160 -22.92 1.51 7.01
N GLN A 161 -23.58 0.81 6.09
CA GLN A 161 -24.98 0.41 6.27
C GLN A 161 -25.20 -0.40 7.55
N ALA A 162 -24.23 -1.23 7.95
CA ALA A 162 -24.35 -2.08 9.13
C ALA A 162 -24.08 -1.37 10.46
N PHE A 163 -23.20 -0.37 10.49
CA PHE A 163 -22.70 0.22 11.75
C PHE A 163 -22.88 1.73 11.87
N GLU A 164 -23.20 2.42 10.78
CA GLU A 164 -23.64 3.80 10.83
C GLU A 164 -25.06 3.81 11.41
N PRO A 165 -25.33 4.55 12.50
CA PRO A 165 -26.66 4.61 13.07
C PRO A 165 -27.67 5.00 11.98
N PRO A 166 -28.81 4.31 11.87
CA PRO A 166 -29.88 4.73 10.97
C PRO A 166 -30.18 6.21 11.23
N GLN A 167 -30.29 7.00 10.17
CA GLN A 167 -30.60 8.43 10.25
C GLN A 167 -29.56 9.26 11.03
N ASN A 168 -28.27 8.87 11.09
CA ASN A 168 -27.25 9.65 11.80
C ASN A 168 -27.15 11.12 11.33
N GLU A 169 -27.24 11.38 10.02
CA GLU A 169 -27.24 12.74 9.47
C GLU A 169 -28.53 13.48 9.82
N PHE A 170 -29.69 12.82 9.71
CA PHE A 170 -30.97 13.40 10.10
C PHE A 170 -31.00 13.71 11.60
N ARG A 171 -30.46 12.83 12.44
CA ARG A 171 -30.33 13.04 13.89
C ARG A 171 -29.38 14.19 14.20
N SER A 172 -28.20 14.22 13.57
CA SER A 172 -27.25 15.32 13.75
C SER A 172 -27.82 16.65 13.27
N ARG A 173 -28.61 16.64 12.19
CA ARG A 173 -29.34 17.81 11.70
C ARG A 173 -30.42 18.25 12.68
N ALA A 174 -31.26 17.34 13.16
CA ALA A 174 -32.29 17.64 14.15
C ALA A 174 -31.67 18.18 15.45
N GLU A 175 -30.64 17.52 15.98
CA GLU A 175 -29.90 17.97 17.16
C GLU A 175 -29.21 19.32 16.95
N PHE A 176 -28.75 19.62 15.72
CA PHE A 176 -28.18 20.92 15.42
C PHE A 176 -29.25 22.01 15.39
N LEU A 177 -30.41 21.74 14.76
CA LEU A 177 -31.52 22.69 14.68
C LEU A 177 -32.16 22.96 16.05
N ASP A 178 -32.12 21.99 16.95
CA ASP A 178 -32.57 22.10 18.35
C ASP A 178 -31.43 22.51 19.31
N LEU A 179 -30.26 22.89 18.79
CA LEU A 179 -29.08 23.15 19.61
C LEU A 179 -29.28 24.38 20.49
N GLN A 180 -29.11 24.21 21.80
CA GLN A 180 -29.19 25.31 22.77
C GLN A 180 -27.92 25.45 23.60
N GLN A 181 -27.48 26.70 23.84
CA GLN A 181 -26.34 26.91 24.74
C GLN A 181 -26.66 26.40 26.14
N GLY A 182 -27.86 26.70 26.65
CA GLY A 182 -28.34 26.23 27.94
C GLY A 182 -27.36 26.57 29.08
N LYS A 183 -26.87 25.54 29.78
CA LYS A 183 -25.89 25.68 30.89
C LYS A 183 -24.44 25.56 30.44
N HIS A 184 -24.18 25.30 29.15
CA HIS A 184 -22.84 25.12 28.63
C HIS A 184 -22.14 26.48 28.48
N ASP A 185 -20.83 26.50 28.74
CA ASP A 185 -20.00 27.64 28.36
C ASP A 185 -19.95 27.77 26.82
N VAL A 186 -19.51 28.94 26.34
CA VAL A 186 -19.47 29.25 24.91
C VAL A 186 -18.56 28.28 24.14
N HIS A 187 -17.50 27.77 24.78
CA HIS A 187 -16.57 26.85 24.14
C HIS A 187 -17.21 25.46 23.95
N ALA A 188 -17.81 24.89 24.98
CA ALA A 188 -18.51 23.61 24.91
C ALA A 188 -19.67 23.67 23.89
N TYR A 189 -20.44 24.76 23.89
CA TYR A 189 -21.50 25.01 22.92
C TYR A 189 -20.96 25.09 21.48
N ALA A 190 -19.90 25.87 21.25
CA ALA A 190 -19.23 25.98 19.96
C ALA A 190 -18.70 24.63 19.44
N GLN A 191 -18.07 23.84 20.30
CA GLN A 191 -17.58 22.52 19.91
C GLN A 191 -18.72 21.57 19.56
N ARG A 192 -19.83 21.62 20.30
CA ARG A 192 -21.03 20.83 19.99
C ARG A 192 -21.61 21.20 18.62
N ALA A 193 -21.74 22.50 18.34
CA ALA A 193 -22.20 22.99 17.04
C ALA A 193 -21.32 22.47 15.89
N ARG A 194 -19.99 22.61 16.02
CA ARG A 194 -19.03 22.10 15.02
C ARG A 194 -19.16 20.59 14.82
N TYR A 195 -19.25 19.84 15.92
CA TYR A 195 -19.38 18.39 15.88
C TYR A 195 -20.64 17.95 15.13
N LEU A 196 -21.80 18.54 15.43
CA LEU A 196 -23.05 18.18 14.79
C LEU A 196 -23.05 18.50 13.29
N VAL A 197 -22.54 19.67 12.91
CA VAL A 197 -22.36 20.03 11.49
C VAL A 197 -21.38 19.10 10.78
N SER A 198 -20.29 18.69 11.44
CA SER A 198 -19.30 17.78 10.84
C SER A 198 -19.84 16.37 10.54
N ASN A 199 -20.94 15.97 11.19
CA ASN A 199 -21.57 14.68 10.97
C ASN A 199 -22.56 14.68 9.79
N ILE A 200 -22.82 15.84 9.15
CA ILE A 200 -23.77 15.98 8.02
C ILE A 200 -22.94 16.18 6.75
N VAL A 201 -22.74 15.11 5.97
CA VAL A 201 -21.80 15.11 4.84
C VAL A 201 -22.53 15.12 3.50
N THR A 202 -23.63 14.37 3.36
CA THR A 202 -24.26 14.17 2.05
C THR A 202 -25.06 15.38 1.57
N ASP A 203 -25.75 16.05 2.48
CA ASP A 203 -26.61 17.21 2.21
C ASP A 203 -26.35 18.29 3.28
N PRO A 204 -25.27 19.08 3.16
CA PRO A 204 -24.87 20.01 4.20
C PRO A 204 -25.91 21.11 4.39
N ILE A 205 -26.15 21.48 5.65
CA ILE A 205 -26.99 22.65 5.99
C ILE A 205 -26.32 23.90 5.37
N ASP A 206 -27.13 24.82 4.83
CA ASP A 206 -26.61 26.07 4.30
C ASP A 206 -26.02 26.94 5.42
N GLU A 207 -25.05 27.81 5.07
CA GLU A 207 -24.36 28.63 6.07
C GLU A 207 -25.27 29.62 6.78
N VAL A 208 -26.34 30.12 6.12
CA VAL A 208 -27.27 31.06 6.75
C VAL A 208 -28.03 30.36 7.87
N THR A 209 -28.59 29.18 7.61
CA THR A 209 -29.26 28.37 8.64
C THR A 209 -28.29 28.02 9.78
N LYS A 210 -27.05 27.61 9.47
CA LYS A 210 -26.05 27.31 10.51
C LYS A 210 -25.76 28.49 11.43
N VAL A 211 -25.55 29.67 10.85
CA VAL A 211 -25.27 30.90 11.59
C VAL A 211 -26.46 31.28 12.46
N VAL A 212 -27.66 31.30 11.87
CA VAL A 212 -28.89 31.71 12.55
C VAL A 212 -29.19 30.78 13.73
N THR A 213 -29.14 29.46 13.52
CA THR A 213 -29.34 28.46 14.59
C THR A 213 -28.31 28.64 15.70
N PHE A 214 -27.03 28.81 15.37
CA PHE A 214 -26.00 29.02 16.39
C PHE A 214 -26.23 30.31 17.20
N MET A 215 -26.63 31.40 16.55
CA MET A 215 -26.78 32.72 17.16
C MET A 215 -28.03 32.87 18.03
N ILE A 216 -29.19 32.38 17.55
CA ILE A 216 -30.48 32.56 18.25
C ILE A 216 -30.42 31.95 19.66
N ASP A 217 -29.84 30.76 19.77
CA ASP A 217 -29.81 29.99 21.01
C ASP A 217 -28.55 30.18 21.86
N LEU A 218 -27.73 31.19 21.53
CA LEU A 218 -26.75 31.74 22.48
C LEU A 218 -27.48 32.34 23.68
N LYS A 219 -26.87 32.21 24.86
CA LYS A 219 -27.32 32.84 26.09
C LYS A 219 -27.25 34.36 25.95
N ASP A 220 -28.29 35.05 26.43
CA ASP A 220 -28.32 36.50 26.42
C ASP A 220 -27.16 37.08 27.23
N GLY A 221 -26.47 38.06 26.63
CA GLY A 221 -25.25 38.66 27.16
C GLY A 221 -24.44 39.35 26.08
N GLY A 222 -23.29 39.92 26.46
CA GLY A 222 -22.47 40.72 25.54
C GLY A 222 -21.98 39.94 24.32
N VAL A 223 -21.69 38.64 24.47
CA VAL A 223 -21.30 37.77 23.34
C VAL A 223 -22.41 37.70 22.29
N LYS A 224 -23.65 37.42 22.70
CA LYS A 224 -24.80 37.37 21.79
C LYS A 224 -25.02 38.73 21.14
N THR A 225 -25.07 39.80 21.92
CA THR A 225 -25.26 41.16 21.40
C THR A 225 -24.19 41.55 20.37
N TYR A 226 -22.93 41.19 20.62
CA TYR A 226 -21.84 41.50 19.72
C TYR A 226 -21.95 40.73 18.39
N ILE A 227 -22.17 39.41 18.45
CA ILE A 227 -22.27 38.60 17.22
C ILE A 227 -23.48 39.01 16.36
N PHE A 228 -24.61 39.38 16.98
CA PHE A 228 -25.76 39.90 16.25
C PHE A 228 -25.49 41.23 15.53
N ARG A 229 -24.55 42.04 16.03
CA ARG A 229 -24.12 43.28 15.35
C ARG A 229 -23.20 43.00 14.17
N GLU A 230 -22.27 42.07 14.33
CA GLU A 230 -21.30 41.70 13.28
C GLU A 230 -21.95 40.87 12.17
N TYR A 231 -22.99 40.10 12.50
CA TYR A 231 -23.76 39.23 11.59
C TYR A 231 -22.86 38.41 10.62
N PRO A 232 -22.08 37.46 11.15
CA PRO A 232 -21.10 36.71 10.37
C PRO A 232 -21.74 35.87 9.26
N SER A 233 -21.07 35.75 8.11
CA SER A 233 -21.57 34.99 6.96
C SER A 233 -21.35 33.48 7.03
N THR A 234 -20.59 32.98 8.01
CA THR A 234 -20.30 31.54 8.18
C THR A 234 -20.34 31.13 9.65
N LEU A 235 -20.64 29.86 9.90
CA LEU A 235 -20.61 29.30 11.25
C LEU A 235 -19.20 29.39 11.87
N ALA A 236 -18.15 29.19 11.07
CA ALA A 236 -16.77 29.29 11.54
C ALA A 236 -16.45 30.70 12.06
N SER A 237 -16.87 31.73 11.33
CA SER A 237 -16.74 33.12 11.76
C SER A 237 -17.57 33.39 13.02
N ALA A 238 -18.82 32.93 13.07
CA ALA A 238 -19.69 33.09 14.23
C ALA A 238 -19.08 32.48 15.50
N VAL A 239 -18.57 31.27 15.39
CA VAL A 239 -17.90 30.60 16.51
C VAL A 239 -16.61 31.33 16.91
N THR A 240 -15.82 31.82 15.96
CA THR A 240 -14.58 32.56 16.25
C THR A 240 -14.88 33.85 17.02
N LEU A 241 -15.89 34.61 16.59
CA LEU A 241 -16.35 35.80 17.29
C LEU A 241 -16.87 35.47 18.69
N ALA A 242 -17.64 34.38 18.84
CA ALA A 242 -18.13 33.93 20.13
C ALA A 242 -17.00 33.60 21.11
N MET A 243 -15.98 32.87 20.64
CA MET A 243 -14.84 32.50 21.45
C MET A 243 -13.99 33.71 21.87
N HIS A 244 -13.72 34.63 20.95
CA HIS A 244 -12.93 35.84 21.24
C HIS A 244 -13.59 36.75 22.28
N ASN A 245 -14.91 36.91 22.21
CA ASN A 245 -15.64 37.82 23.09
C ASN A 245 -16.04 37.18 24.43
N CYS A 246 -15.86 35.87 24.61
CA CYS A 246 -16.07 35.20 25.89
C CYS A 246 -14.96 35.52 26.91
N THR A 247 -13.80 36.00 26.46
CA THR A 247 -12.63 36.32 27.31
C THR A 247 -12.60 37.77 27.83
N PHE A 248 -13.47 38.65 27.34
CA PHE A 248 -13.44 40.09 27.65
C PHE A 248 -14.68 40.57 28.44
N ILE A 249 -15.50 39.66 28.96
CA ILE A 249 -16.68 39.91 29.79
C ILE A 249 -16.52 39.13 31.09
#